data_AF-A0A9D2FA66-F1
#
_entry.id   AF-A0A9D2FA66-F1
#
_cell.length_a   1.000
_cell.length_b   1.000
_cell.length_c   1.000
_cell.angle_alpha   90.00
_cell.angle_beta   90.00
_cell.angle_gamma   90.00
#
_symmetry.space_group_name_H-M   'P 1'
#
loop_
_entity.id
_entity.type
_entity.pdbx_description
1 polymer ?
#
loop_
_entity_poly.entity_id
_entity_poly.type
_entity_poly.pdbx_seq_one_letter_code
_entity_poly.pdbx_strand_id
1 'polypeptide(L)'
;MRRIILQSNPVFHPVHISRCRYIVMKGSAGSGKSADTAQEYILRLLQERERNLLCIRKAEISNRYSTFAELSAAIRRMGVFDLFIVRESPMSIQCKNGSQILFRGMRNSVEREKLKSITVAQGKLTDIWIEEATELTQQDFEILDDRLRGELPAGLFYQIKLTFNPVSASHWIKRVFFDRYDP
;
A
#
# COMPACT_ATOMS: atom_id res chain seq x y z
N MET A 1 18.61 -22.17 -2.53
CA MET A 1 18.30 -20.73 -2.36
C MET A 1 17.39 -20.32 -3.51
N ARG A 2 16.16 -19.83 -3.25
CA ARG A 2 15.22 -19.44 -4.32
C ARG A 2 15.70 -18.12 -4.95
N ARG A 3 15.82 -18.05 -6.27
CA ARG A 3 16.12 -16.81 -6.98
C ARG A 3 14.83 -15.99 -7.11
N ILE A 4 14.78 -14.83 -6.46
CA ILE A 4 13.70 -13.85 -6.64
C ILE A 4 14.14 -12.88 -7.73
N ILE A 5 13.29 -12.66 -8.73
CA ILE A 5 13.56 -11.71 -9.81
C ILE A 5 13.00 -10.35 -9.38
N LEU A 6 13.86 -9.32 -9.36
CA LEU A 6 13.46 -7.95 -9.08
C LEU A 6 13.79 -7.08 -10.28
N GLN A 7 12.78 -6.39 -10.78
CA GLN A 7 12.93 -5.36 -11.80
C GLN A 7 12.60 -4.02 -11.14
N SER A 8 13.60 -3.45 -10.46
CA SER A 8 13.48 -2.14 -9.82
C SER A 8 14.46 -1.13 -10.42
N ASN A 9 14.02 0.12 -10.47
CA ASN A 9 14.84 1.25 -10.87
C ASN A 9 15.55 1.83 -9.64
N PRO A 10 16.87 2.11 -9.69
CA PRO A 10 17.63 2.71 -8.58
C PRO A 10 17.00 3.97 -7.97
N VAL A 11 16.20 4.72 -8.75
CA VAL A 11 15.48 5.90 -8.25
C VAL A 11 14.56 5.61 -7.06
N PHE A 12 14.09 4.36 -6.92
CA PHE A 12 13.20 3.94 -5.83
C PHE A 12 13.96 3.40 -4.61
N HIS A 13 15.27 3.20 -4.70
CA HIS A 13 16.06 2.68 -3.58
C HIS A 13 15.87 3.46 -2.27
N PRO A 14 15.83 4.81 -2.25
CA PRO A 14 15.56 5.57 -1.03
C PRO A 14 14.18 5.27 -0.42
N VAL A 15 13.18 4.95 -1.25
CA VAL A 15 11.84 4.57 -0.80
C VAL A 15 11.89 3.21 -0.11
N HIS A 16 12.60 2.24 -0.67
CA HIS A 16 12.64 0.85 -0.18
C HIS A 16 13.27 0.71 1.19
N ILE A 17 14.24 1.57 1.52
CA ILE A 17 14.94 1.53 2.81
C ILE A 17 14.31 2.46 3.86
N SER A 18 13.35 3.30 3.46
CA SER A 18 12.79 4.32 4.34
C SER A 18 11.84 3.73 5.37
N ARG A 19 12.02 4.16 6.62
CA ARG A 19 11.11 3.88 7.74
C ARG A 19 10.19 5.05 8.08
N CYS A 20 10.14 6.09 7.24
CA CYS A 20 9.27 7.22 7.45
C CYS A 20 7.80 6.77 7.50
N ARG A 21 7.03 7.43 8.38
CA ARG A 21 5.58 7.19 8.53
C ARG A 21 4.83 7.43 7.22
N TYR A 22 5.26 8.41 6.43
CA TYR A 22 4.67 8.75 5.14
C TYR A 22 5.69 8.64 4.02
N ILE A 23 5.30 7.96 2.94
CA ILE A 23 6.05 7.92 1.67
C ILE A 23 5.16 8.51 0.59
N VAL A 24 5.58 9.62 0.00
CA VAL A 24 4.74 10.39 -0.93
C VAL A 24 5.38 10.39 -2.31
N MET A 25 4.89 9.52 -3.20
CA MET A 25 5.44 9.28 -4.54
C MET A 25 4.59 9.97 -5.62
N LYS A 26 5.10 11.11 -6.10
CA LYS A 26 4.52 11.86 -7.22
C LYS A 26 5.28 11.58 -8.52
N GLY A 27 4.57 11.37 -9.63
CA GLY A 27 5.20 11.23 -10.95
C GLY A 27 4.20 11.24 -12.09
N SER A 28 4.64 11.02 -13.33
CA SER A 28 3.75 10.91 -14.50
C SER A 28 3.14 9.50 -14.62
N ALA A 29 2.15 9.34 -15.49
CA ALA A 29 1.71 8.02 -15.94
C ALA A 29 2.89 7.26 -16.56
N GLY A 30 2.93 5.93 -16.37
CA GLY A 30 4.00 5.08 -16.89
C GLY A 30 5.35 5.21 -16.18
N SER A 31 5.49 6.05 -15.14
CA SER A 31 6.78 6.28 -14.46
C SER A 31 7.24 5.13 -13.54
N GLY A 32 6.59 3.96 -13.57
CA GLY A 32 6.97 2.77 -12.81
C GLY A 32 6.57 2.73 -11.32
N LYS A 33 5.96 3.79 -10.75
CA LYS A 33 5.65 3.91 -9.31
C LYS A 33 4.87 2.71 -8.75
N SER A 34 3.75 2.38 -9.39
CA SER A 34 2.83 1.34 -8.91
C SER A 34 3.43 -0.06 -9.04
N ALA A 35 4.16 -0.32 -10.14
CA ALA A 35 4.84 -1.59 -10.37
C ALA A 35 6.01 -1.82 -9.41
N ASP A 36 6.77 -0.77 -9.08
CA ASP A 36 7.83 -0.82 -8.08
C ASP A 36 7.25 -1.01 -6.67
N THR A 37 6.23 -0.20 -6.31
CA THR A 37 5.53 -0.31 -5.02
C THR A 37 4.96 -1.71 -4.79
N ALA A 38 4.37 -2.32 -5.82
CA ALA A 38 3.87 -3.69 -5.72
C ALA A 38 5.01 -4.69 -5.44
N GLN A 39 6.12 -4.63 -6.18
CA GLN A 39 7.27 -5.53 -5.94
C GLN A 39 7.85 -5.37 -4.54
N GLU A 40 8.02 -4.13 -4.09
CA GLU A 40 8.52 -3.80 -2.75
C GLU A 40 7.62 -4.40 -1.67
N TYR A 41 6.30 -4.23 -1.77
CA TYR A 41 5.39 -4.82 -0.79
C TYR A 41 5.40 -6.34 -0.81
N ILE A 42 5.50 -6.99 -1.98
CA ILE A 42 5.63 -8.45 -2.05
C ILE A 42 6.91 -8.92 -1.35
N LEU A 43 8.05 -8.26 -1.59
CA LEU A 43 9.30 -8.56 -0.87
C LEU A 43 9.15 -8.38 0.64
N ARG A 44 8.61 -7.23 1.05
CA ARG A 44 8.49 -6.86 2.45
C ARG A 44 7.59 -7.81 3.21
N LEU A 45 6.46 -8.20 2.63
CA LEU A 45 5.54 -9.18 3.22
C LEU A 45 6.09 -10.62 3.18
N LEU A 46 7.07 -10.93 2.33
CA LEU A 46 7.78 -12.21 2.38
C LEU A 46 8.82 -12.23 3.52
N GLN A 47 9.52 -11.12 3.73
CA GLN A 47 10.65 -11.01 4.65
C GLN A 47 10.23 -10.69 6.10
N GLU A 48 9.26 -9.79 6.26
CA GLU A 48 8.83 -9.27 7.56
C GLU A 48 7.52 -9.94 7.98
N ARG A 49 7.61 -10.91 8.90
CA ARG A 49 6.43 -11.56 9.48
C ARG A 49 5.59 -10.58 10.29
N GLU A 50 4.32 -10.91 10.49
CA GLU A 50 3.34 -10.10 11.23
C GLU A 50 2.99 -8.75 10.59
N ARG A 51 3.60 -8.43 9.45
CA ARG A 51 3.29 -7.27 8.61
C ARG A 51 2.10 -7.56 7.70
N ASN A 52 1.18 -6.60 7.57
CA ASN A 52 0.03 -6.70 6.67
C ASN A 52 -0.23 -5.37 5.97
N LEU A 53 -0.76 -5.46 4.75
CA LEU A 53 -1.02 -4.32 3.87
C LEU A 53 -2.52 -4.11 3.65
N LEU A 54 -2.94 -2.86 3.71
CA LEU A 54 -4.24 -2.40 3.23
C LEU A 54 -4.06 -1.51 1.99
N CYS A 55 -4.54 -1.98 0.85
CA CYS A 55 -4.61 -1.21 -0.38
C CYS A 55 -5.91 -0.41 -0.43
N ILE A 56 -5.78 0.89 -0.66
CA ILE A 56 -6.87 1.84 -0.73
C ILE A 56 -6.91 2.48 -2.12
N ARG A 57 -8.13 2.60 -2.63
CA ARG A 57 -8.49 3.43 -3.78
C ARG A 57 -9.74 4.23 -3.48
N LYS A 58 -10.10 5.19 -4.34
CA LYS A 58 -11.34 5.93 -4.16
C LYS A 58 -12.55 5.01 -4.11
N ALA A 59 -12.70 4.08 -5.05
CA ALA A 59 -13.77 3.07 -5.03
C ALA A 59 -13.18 1.66 -4.87
N GLU A 60 -13.86 0.81 -4.10
CA GLU A 60 -13.36 -0.55 -3.81
C GLU A 60 -13.17 -1.36 -5.11
N ILE A 61 -14.13 -1.24 -6.03
CA ILE A 61 -14.13 -1.92 -7.33
C ILE A 61 -12.92 -1.55 -8.20
N SER A 62 -12.38 -0.33 -8.06
CA SER A 62 -11.21 0.12 -8.82
C SER A 62 -9.97 -0.70 -8.49
N ASN A 63 -9.86 -1.25 -7.27
CA ASN A 63 -8.72 -2.09 -6.88
C ASN A 63 -8.59 -3.33 -7.78
N ARG A 64 -9.71 -3.94 -8.21
CA ARG A 64 -9.74 -5.20 -8.98
C ARG A 64 -8.84 -5.14 -10.21
N TYR A 65 -8.96 -4.05 -10.95
CA TYR A 65 -8.26 -3.84 -12.22
C TYR A 65 -7.02 -2.94 -12.08
N SER A 66 -6.62 -2.60 -10.85
CA SER A 66 -5.44 -1.80 -10.56
C SER A 66 -4.53 -2.48 -9.53
N THR A 67 -4.57 -2.06 -8.26
CA THR A 67 -3.68 -2.53 -7.19
C THR A 67 -3.69 -4.06 -7.02
N PHE A 68 -4.85 -4.71 -7.10
CA PHE A 68 -4.94 -6.17 -7.00
C PHE A 68 -4.27 -6.86 -8.19
N ALA A 69 -4.51 -6.36 -9.41
CA ALA A 69 -3.89 -6.87 -10.62
C ALA A 69 -2.36 -6.65 -10.60
N GLU A 70 -1.90 -5.48 -10.17
CA GLU A 70 -0.47 -5.13 -10.11
C GLU A 70 0.29 -5.98 -9.08
N LEU A 71 -0.28 -6.19 -7.89
CA LEU A 71 0.30 -7.07 -6.87
C LEU A 71 0.31 -8.54 -7.31
N SER A 72 -0.78 -9.00 -7.93
CA SER A 72 -0.86 -10.35 -8.50
C SER A 72 0.17 -10.56 -9.61
N ALA A 73 0.37 -9.54 -10.46
CA ALA A 73 1.40 -9.55 -11.49
C ALA A 73 2.80 -9.54 -10.89
N ALA A 74 3.07 -8.73 -9.86
CA ALA A 74 4.35 -8.71 -9.16
C ALA A 74 4.69 -10.08 -8.56
N ILE A 75 3.74 -10.75 -7.90
CA ILE A 75 3.92 -12.11 -7.36
C ILE A 75 4.34 -13.11 -8.45
N ARG A 76 3.71 -13.04 -9.63
CA ARG A 76 4.05 -13.89 -10.77
C ARG A 76 5.42 -13.55 -11.36
N ARG A 77 5.69 -12.26 -11.62
CA ARG A 77 6.96 -11.76 -12.19
C ARG A 77 8.16 -12.08 -11.31
N MET A 78 8.00 -11.94 -9.99
CA MET A 78 9.04 -12.26 -9.01
C MET A 78 9.23 -13.76 -8.84
N GLY A 79 8.35 -14.58 -9.43
CA GLY A 79 8.40 -16.03 -9.36
C GLY A 79 8.21 -16.54 -7.95
N VAL A 80 7.22 -16.01 -7.20
CA VAL A 80 6.90 -16.38 -5.80
C VAL A 80 5.44 -16.81 -5.62
N PHE A 81 4.74 -17.13 -6.71
CA PHE A 81 3.30 -17.40 -6.72
C PHE A 81 2.84 -18.56 -5.83
N ASP A 82 3.64 -19.61 -5.67
CA ASP A 82 3.41 -20.74 -4.77
C ASP A 82 3.48 -20.37 -3.28
N LEU A 83 3.97 -19.17 -2.94
CA LEU A 83 3.98 -18.65 -1.57
C LEU A 83 2.73 -17.82 -1.25
N PHE A 84 1.89 -17.53 -2.25
CA PHE A 84 0.71 -16.70 -2.09
C PHE A 84 -0.58 -17.41 -2.53
N ILE A 85 -1.65 -17.15 -1.79
CA ILE A 85 -3.01 -17.50 -2.17
C ILE A 85 -3.69 -16.20 -2.60
N VAL A 86 -4.00 -16.09 -3.89
CA VAL A 86 -4.68 -14.94 -4.48
C VAL A 86 -6.17 -15.26 -4.64
N ARG A 87 -7.04 -14.49 -3.99
CA ARG A 87 -8.50 -14.67 -4.03
C ARG A 87 -9.18 -13.43 -4.58
N GLU A 88 -10.12 -13.63 -5.50
CA GLU A 88 -10.88 -12.52 -6.09
C GLU A 88 -12.16 -12.18 -5.34
N SER A 89 -12.72 -13.13 -4.59
CA SER A 89 -13.95 -12.94 -3.83
C SER A 89 -13.91 -13.76 -2.53
N PRO A 90 -13.85 -13.10 -1.35
CA PRO A 90 -13.50 -11.70 -1.17
C PRO A 90 -12.09 -11.40 -1.68
N MET A 91 -11.90 -10.21 -2.27
CA MET A 91 -10.62 -9.79 -2.83
C MET A 91 -9.54 -9.71 -1.74
N SER A 92 -8.54 -10.59 -1.82
CA SER A 92 -7.46 -10.68 -0.85
C SER A 92 -6.26 -11.45 -1.41
N ILE A 93 -5.08 -11.16 -0.86
CA ILE A 93 -3.86 -11.93 -1.14
C ILE A 93 -3.27 -12.35 0.20
N GLN A 94 -2.92 -13.63 0.35
CA GLN A 94 -2.39 -14.18 1.59
C GLN A 94 -1.07 -14.89 1.34
N CYS A 95 -0.02 -14.50 2.06
CA CYS A 95 1.27 -15.19 2.06
C CYS A 95 1.22 -16.40 3.00
N LYS A 96 1.98 -17.46 2.68
CA LYS A 96 2.14 -18.65 3.54
C LYS A 96 2.73 -18.34 4.92
N ASN A 97 3.40 -17.21 5.10
CA ASN A 97 3.94 -16.79 6.40
C ASN A 97 2.90 -16.13 7.33
N GLY A 98 1.65 -15.95 6.86
CA GLY A 98 0.55 -15.34 7.62
C GLY A 98 0.20 -13.91 7.18
N SER A 99 1.10 -13.21 6.49
CA SER A 99 0.87 -11.85 6.00
C SER A 99 -0.27 -11.78 4.98
N GLN A 100 -1.05 -10.69 5.04
CA GLN A 100 -2.22 -10.47 4.20
C GLN A 100 -2.17 -9.10 3.51
N ILE A 101 -2.75 -9.07 2.31
CA ILE A 101 -3.11 -7.84 1.59
C ILE A 101 -4.62 -7.79 1.47
N LEU A 102 -5.20 -6.72 1.98
CA LEU A 102 -6.62 -6.42 1.94
C LEU A 102 -6.88 -5.22 1.02
N PHE A 103 -8.06 -5.16 0.41
CA PHE A 103 -8.43 -4.11 -0.55
C PHE A 103 -9.72 -3.44 -0.11
N ARG A 104 -9.73 -2.10 -0.02
CA ARG A 104 -10.90 -1.30 0.35
C ARG A 104 -11.02 -0.04 -0.48
N GLY A 105 -12.22 0.53 -0.47
CA GLY A 105 -12.55 1.82 -1.08
C GLY A 105 -12.89 2.89 -0.03
N MET A 106 -12.99 4.13 -0.49
CA MET A 106 -13.35 5.32 0.31
C MET A 106 -14.49 6.13 -0.32
N ARG A 107 -15.25 5.56 -1.27
CA ARG A 107 -16.13 6.34 -2.16
C ARG A 107 -17.34 6.89 -1.42
N ASN A 108 -17.90 6.10 -0.53
CA ASN A 108 -19.12 6.40 0.19
C ASN A 108 -19.00 5.98 1.67
N SER A 109 -20.02 6.33 2.47
CA SER A 109 -20.05 5.99 3.90
C SER A 109 -19.98 4.49 4.16
N VAL A 110 -20.60 3.67 3.32
CA VAL A 110 -20.60 2.20 3.47
C VAL A 110 -19.19 1.63 3.32
N GLU A 111 -18.44 2.05 2.29
CA GLU A 111 -17.04 1.64 2.11
C GLU A 111 -16.15 2.11 3.27
N ARG A 112 -16.34 3.36 3.74
CA ARG A 112 -15.62 3.89 4.90
C ARG A 112 -15.93 3.14 6.19
N GLU A 113 -17.17 2.70 6.37
CA GLU A 113 -17.57 1.93 7.55
C GLU A 113 -16.83 0.59 7.63
N LYS A 114 -16.62 -0.09 6.48
CA LYS A 114 -15.86 -1.35 6.41
C LYS A 114 -14.40 -1.21 6.85
N LEU A 115 -13.84 0.00 6.91
CA LEU A 115 -12.49 0.22 7.43
C LEU A 115 -12.43 0.21 8.95
N LYS A 116 -13.54 0.51 9.63
CA LYS A 116 -13.58 0.48 11.10
C LYS A 116 -13.41 -0.93 11.65
N SER A 117 -13.86 -1.93 10.90
CA SER A 117 -13.80 -3.34 11.26
C SER A 117 -12.68 -4.11 10.55
N ILE A 118 -11.70 -3.41 9.96
CA ILE A 118 -10.61 -4.09 9.28
C ILE A 118 -9.75 -4.86 10.30
N THR A 119 -9.63 -6.16 10.06
CA THR A 119 -8.85 -7.07 10.90
C THR A 119 -8.04 -7.99 10.00
N VAL A 120 -6.86 -8.36 10.49
CA VAL A 120 -5.95 -9.30 9.83
C VAL A 120 -5.90 -10.57 10.67
N ALA A 121 -5.78 -11.72 10.02
CA ALA A 121 -5.84 -13.01 10.69
C ALA A 121 -4.62 -13.26 11.59
N GLN A 122 -3.46 -12.72 11.22
CA GLN A 122 -2.20 -12.86 11.97
C GLN A 122 -1.41 -11.55 11.91
N GLY A 123 -0.74 -11.19 13.01
CA GLY A 123 0.06 -9.98 13.11
C GLY A 123 -0.77 -8.69 13.24
N LYS A 124 -0.25 -7.58 12.70
CA LYS A 124 -0.86 -6.25 12.77
C LYS A 124 -1.03 -5.64 11.39
N LEU A 125 -2.04 -4.78 11.23
CA LEU A 125 -2.10 -3.89 10.08
C LEU A 125 -1.03 -2.81 10.28
N THR A 126 -0.01 -2.82 9.44
CA THR A 126 1.18 -1.97 9.56
C THR A 126 1.33 -1.01 8.39
N ASP A 127 0.80 -1.38 7.23
CA ASP A 127 1.00 -0.65 5.99
C ASP A 127 -0.33 -0.29 5.35
N ILE A 128 -0.40 0.94 4.85
CA ILE A 128 -1.47 1.38 3.95
C ILE A 128 -0.82 1.85 2.66
N TRP A 129 -1.31 1.35 1.53
CA TRP A 129 -0.97 1.89 0.21
C TRP A 129 -2.20 2.55 -0.40
N ILE A 130 -2.12 3.86 -0.59
CA ILE A 130 -3.15 4.67 -1.24
C ILE A 130 -2.72 4.92 -2.69
N GLU A 131 -3.34 4.19 -3.61
CA GLU A 131 -3.14 4.37 -5.05
C GLU A 131 -4.08 5.45 -5.59
N GLU A 132 -3.58 6.29 -6.49
CA GLU A 132 -4.27 7.48 -7.02
C GLU A 132 -4.76 8.39 -5.89
N ALA A 133 -3.86 8.70 -4.95
CA ALA A 133 -4.17 9.44 -3.73
C ALA A 133 -4.84 10.81 -3.95
N THR A 134 -4.71 11.41 -5.13
CA THR A 134 -5.40 12.65 -5.51
C THR A 134 -6.92 12.51 -5.62
N GLU A 135 -7.45 11.29 -5.68
CA GLU A 135 -8.91 11.05 -5.67
C GLU A 135 -9.50 11.08 -4.24
N LEU A 136 -8.66 11.03 -3.21
CA LEU A 136 -9.09 11.06 -1.81
C LEU A 136 -9.10 12.49 -1.27
N THR A 137 -9.97 12.73 -0.30
CA THR A 137 -9.94 13.97 0.49
C THR A 137 -8.89 13.88 1.60
N GLN A 138 -8.49 15.02 2.17
CA GLN A 138 -7.61 15.02 3.35
C GLN A 138 -8.25 14.27 4.53
N GLN A 139 -9.57 14.41 4.72
CA GLN A 139 -10.30 13.69 5.77
C GLN A 139 -10.28 12.18 5.55
N ASP A 140 -10.39 11.72 4.30
CA ASP A 140 -10.25 10.29 3.98
C ASP A 140 -8.86 9.78 4.38
N PHE A 141 -7.80 10.57 4.12
CA PHE A 141 -6.44 10.25 4.54
C PHE A 141 -6.29 10.20 6.08
N GLU A 142 -6.80 11.20 6.81
CA GLU A 142 -6.73 11.25 8.27
C GLU A 142 -7.42 10.03 8.92
N ILE A 143 -8.57 9.61 8.39
CA ILE A 143 -9.26 8.39 8.84
C ILE A 143 -8.39 7.14 8.70
N LEU A 144 -7.59 7.05 7.63
CA LEU A 144 -6.68 5.93 7.38
C LEU A 144 -5.47 5.99 8.30
N ASP A 145 -4.93 7.20 8.51
CA ASP A 145 -3.80 7.43 9.40
C ASP A 145 -4.10 7.01 10.84
N ASP A 146 -5.31 7.35 11.32
CA ASP A 146 -5.81 6.94 12.64
C ASP A 146 -5.93 5.42 12.83
N ARG A 147 -5.94 4.62 11.74
CA ARG A 147 -6.01 3.15 11.82
C ARG A 147 -4.67 2.53 12.18
N LEU A 148 -3.57 3.20 11.84
CA LEU A 148 -2.22 2.70 12.08
C LEU A 148 -1.70 3.21 13.43
N ARG A 149 -2.15 2.58 14.51
CA ARG A 149 -1.83 2.96 15.90
C ARG A 149 -1.72 1.76 16.83
N GLY A 150 -1.07 1.97 17.97
CA GLY A 150 -0.84 0.96 19.00
C GLY A 150 0.59 0.45 18.98
N GLU A 151 0.91 -0.43 19.93
CA GLU A 151 2.23 -1.04 20.03
C GLU A 151 2.41 -2.11 18.94
N LEU A 152 3.59 -2.09 18.32
CA LEU A 152 4.00 -3.05 17.31
C LEU A 152 5.08 -3.99 17.86
N PRO A 153 5.14 -5.24 17.35
CA PRO A 153 6.28 -6.11 17.56
C PRO A 153 7.60 -5.42 17.20
N ALA A 154 8.68 -5.81 17.89
CA ALA A 154 10.00 -5.22 17.69
C ALA A 154 10.44 -5.30 16.22
N GLY A 155 10.95 -4.19 15.70
CA GLY A 155 11.42 -4.08 14.31
C GLY A 155 10.34 -3.71 13.29
N LEU A 156 9.06 -3.77 13.64
CA LEU A 156 7.97 -3.27 12.80
C LEU A 156 7.71 -1.78 13.03
N PHE A 157 7.13 -1.15 12.02
CA PHE A 157 6.76 0.26 12.04
C PHE A 157 5.58 0.49 11.09
N TYR A 158 4.82 1.54 11.37
CA TYR A 158 3.70 1.95 10.54
C TYR A 158 4.16 2.80 9.36
N GLN A 159 3.57 2.56 8.19
CA GLN A 159 3.86 3.35 7.00
C GLN A 159 2.62 3.50 6.11
N ILE A 160 2.40 4.73 5.63
CA ILE A 160 1.40 5.03 4.60
C ILE A 160 2.14 5.50 3.36
N LYS A 161 1.92 4.80 2.26
CA LYS A 161 2.49 5.12 0.96
C LYS A 161 1.41 5.69 0.05
N LEU A 162 1.65 6.87 -0.51
CA LEU A 162 0.77 7.56 -1.44
C LEU A 162 1.43 7.58 -2.81
N THR A 163 0.76 7.04 -3.82
CA THR A 163 1.20 7.08 -5.22
C THR A 163 0.16 7.85 -6.03
N PHE A 164 0.59 8.85 -6.78
CA PHE A 164 -0.33 9.67 -7.58
C PHE A 164 0.36 10.42 -8.71
N ASN A 165 -0.45 10.88 -9.64
CA ASN A 165 -0.06 11.87 -10.63
C ASN A 165 -0.55 13.25 -10.15
N PRO A 166 0.26 14.32 -10.25
CA PRO A 166 -0.17 15.65 -9.82
C PRO A 166 -1.36 16.15 -10.65
N VAL A 167 -2.38 16.68 -9.97
CA VAL A 167 -3.59 17.24 -10.62
C VAL A 167 -3.73 18.75 -10.46
N SER A 168 -3.38 19.32 -9.30
CA SER A 168 -3.53 20.74 -9.01
C SER A 168 -2.49 21.21 -7.98
N ALA A 169 -2.03 22.45 -8.12
CA ALA A 169 -1.19 23.12 -7.13
C ALA A 169 -1.94 23.47 -5.83
N SER A 170 -3.28 23.53 -5.85
CA SER A 170 -4.09 23.75 -4.65
C SER A 170 -4.47 22.45 -3.91
N HIS A 171 -4.00 21.29 -4.41
CA HIS A 171 -4.36 20.00 -3.85
C HIS A 171 -3.81 19.84 -2.42
N TRP A 172 -4.61 19.26 -1.51
CA TRP A 172 -4.27 19.13 -0.09
C TRP A 172 -2.95 18.39 0.14
N ILE A 173 -2.64 17.37 -0.66
CA ILE A 173 -1.37 16.63 -0.61
C ILE A 173 -0.17 17.58 -0.71
N LYS A 174 -0.20 18.57 -1.61
CA LYS A 174 0.90 19.53 -1.76
C LYS A 174 1.07 20.33 -0.47
N ARG A 175 -0.03 20.89 0.02
CA ARG A 175 -0.06 21.69 1.26
C ARG A 175 0.44 20.90 2.47
N VAL A 176 0.04 19.63 2.61
CA VAL A 176 0.34 18.80 3.77
C VAL A 176 1.76 18.24 3.74
N PHE A 177 2.24 17.79 2.59
CA PHE A 177 3.49 17.02 2.50
C PHE A 177 4.66 17.71 1.79
N PHE A 178 4.41 18.80 1.05
CA PHE A 178 5.45 19.45 0.23
C PHE A 178 5.67 20.92 0.61
N ASP A 179 4.63 21.60 1.10
CA ASP A 179 4.72 23.02 1.49
C ASP A 179 5.02 23.22 2.98
N ARG A 180 4.79 22.19 3.80
CA ARG A 180 5.21 22.18 5.21
C ARG A 180 6.65 21.72 5.30
N TYR A 181 7.50 22.56 5.87
CA TYR A 181 8.79 22.13 6.41
C TYR A 181 8.53 21.50 7.78
N ASP A 182 9.12 20.34 8.02
CA ASP A 182 9.17 19.76 9.36
C ASP A 182 10.01 20.71 10.24
N PRO A 183 9.48 21.20 11.37
CA PRO A 183 10.24 22.05 12.29
C PRO A 183 11.40 21.31 12.97
#